data_AF-A0A7M3MGZ8-F1
#
_entry.id   AF-A0A7M3MGZ8-F1
#
_cell.length_a   1.000
_cell.length_b   1.000
_cell.length_c   1.000
_cell.angle_alpha   90.00
_cell.angle_beta   90.00
_cell.angle_gamma   90.00
#
_symmetry.space_group_name_H-M   'P 1'
#
loop_
_entity.id
_entity.type
_entity.pdbx_description
1 polymer ?
#
loop_
_entity_poly.entity_id
_entity_poly.type
_entity_poly.pdbx_seq_one_letter_code
_entity_poly.pdbx_strand_id
1 'polypeptide(L)' 'MDKEKAQALQVTKEIVVKFIEVGRVSPQNFQEFFPAIYERVRETLREDAGGAESGETRD' A
#
# COMPACT_ATOMS: atom_id res chain seq x y z
N MET A 1 6.08 0.63 -13.54
CA MET A 1 7.23 0.36 -12.66
C MET A 1 7.61 1.57 -11.80
N ASP A 2 8.36 2.57 -12.28
CA ASP A 2 8.83 3.67 -11.40
C ASP A 2 7.73 4.59 -10.88
N LYS A 3 6.74 4.89 -11.75
CA LYS A 3 5.58 5.70 -11.36
C LYS A 3 4.70 5.00 -10.32
N GLU A 4 4.45 3.70 -10.47
CA GLU A 4 3.68 2.90 -9.50
C GLU A 4 4.40 2.81 -8.15
N LYS A 5 5.73 2.62 -8.17
CA LYS A 5 6.53 2.64 -6.95
C LYS A 5 6.45 4.00 -6.24
N ALA A 6 6.56 5.10 -6.99
CA ALA A 6 6.42 6.44 -6.44
C ALA A 6 5.02 6.68 -5.84
N GLN A 7 3.96 6.24 -6.53
CA GLN A 7 2.59 6.31 -6.03
C GLN A 7 2.40 5.47 -4.76
N ALA A 8 2.90 4.24 -4.74
CA ALA A 8 2.84 3.38 -3.56
C ALA A 8 3.56 3.99 -2.36
N LEU A 9 4.74 4.58 -2.56
CA LEU A 9 5.48 5.28 -1.51
C LEU A 9 4.71 6.52 -1.01
N GLN A 10 4.10 7.30 -1.91
CA GLN A 10 3.31 8.46 -1.52
C GLN A 10 2.11 8.08 -0.68
N VAL A 11 1.31 7.11 -1.14
CA VAL A 11 0.12 6.62 -0.41
C VAL A 11 0.51 6.06 0.95
N THR A 12 1.58 5.25 1.00
CA THR A 12 2.11 4.71 2.26
C THR A 12 2.48 5.83 3.23
N LYS A 13 3.19 6.87 2.77
CA LYS A 13 3.55 8.04 3.58
C LYS A 13 2.31 8.72 4.16
N GLU A 14 1.28 8.94 3.35
CA GLU A 14 0.04 9.60 3.79
C GLU A 14 -0.71 8.78 4.86
N ILE A 15 -0.79 7.46 4.69
CA ILE A 15 -1.41 6.56 5.69
C ILE A 15 -0.64 6.60 7.00
N VAL A 16 0.70 6.47 6.96
CA VAL A 16 1.53 6.47 8.17
C VAL A 16 1.47 7.82 8.89
N VAL A 17 1.53 8.94 8.16
CA VAL A 17 1.36 10.28 8.74
C VAL A 17 -0.02 10.41 9.39
N LYS A 18 -1.08 9.92 8.76
CA LYS A 18 -2.43 9.92 9.35
C LYS A 18 -2.46 9.12 10.66
N PHE A 19 -1.83 7.96 10.71
CA PHE A 19 -1.75 7.14 11.93
C PHE A 19 -0.95 7.82 13.04
N ILE A 20 0.06 8.63 12.70
CA ILE A 20 0.79 9.46 13.67
C ILE A 20 -0.11 10.57 14.20
N GLU A 21 -0.82 11.29 13.32
CA GLU A 21 -1.75 12.35 13.71
C GLU A 21 -2.87 11.86 14.64
N VAL A 22 -3.36 10.63 14.44
CA VAL A 22 -4.40 10.03 15.29
C VAL A 22 -3.84 9.23 16.49
N GLY A 23 -2.53 9.25 16.72
CA GLY A 23 -1.88 8.61 17.87
C GLY A 23 -1.84 7.08 17.84
N ARG A 24 -1.97 6.46 16.66
CA ARG A 24 -1.88 4.99 16.47
C ARG A 24 -0.47 4.50 16.16
N VAL A 25 0.34 5.36 15.54
CA VAL A 25 1.77 5.17 15.28
C VAL A 25 2.50 6.37 15.88
N SER A 26 3.77 6.22 16.23
CA SER A 26 4.63 7.33 16.66
C SER A 26 5.82 7.49 15.71
N PRO A 27 6.46 8.67 15.66
CA PRO A 27 7.70 8.85 14.91
C PRO A 27 8.82 7.88 15.34
N GLN A 28 8.78 7.35 16.56
CA GLN A 28 9.78 6.39 17.06
C GLN A 28 9.56 4.97 16.54
N ASN A 29 8.32 4.55 16.28
CA ASN A 29 8.02 3.18 15.84
C ASN A 29 7.54 3.06 14.38
N PHE A 30 7.47 4.16 13.63
CA PHE A 30 6.96 4.15 12.24
C PHE A 30 7.70 3.16 11.32
N GLN A 31 9.00 2.92 11.56
CA GLN A 31 9.84 1.98 10.80
C GLN A 31 9.34 0.53 10.86
N GLU A 32 8.57 0.16 11.87
CA GLU A 32 7.90 -1.14 11.99
C GLU A 32 6.65 -1.20 11.10
N PHE A 33 5.89 -0.10 11.03
CA PHE A 33 4.60 -0.05 10.33
C PHE A 33 4.72 0.28 8.84
N PHE A 34 5.68 1.13 8.46
CA PHE A 34 5.84 1.61 7.10
C PHE A 34 6.03 0.47 6.08
N PRO A 35 6.92 -0.53 6.30
CA PRO A 35 7.10 -1.63 5.35
C PRO A 35 5.84 -2.47 5.19
N ALA A 36 5.13 -2.76 6.29
CA ALA A 36 3.91 -3.55 6.24
C ALA A 36 2.80 -2.85 5.44
N ILE A 37 2.61 -1.55 5.65
CA ILE A 37 1.63 -0.76 4.91
C ILE A 37 2.03 -0.64 3.43
N TYR A 38 3.32 -0.43 3.15
CA TYR A 38 3.84 -0.35 1.79
C TYR A 38 3.57 -1.62 0.98
N GLU A 39 3.84 -2.79 1.55
CA GLU A 39 3.57 -4.05 0.85
C GLU A 39 2.08 -4.25 0.59
N ARG A 40 1.19 -3.90 1.54
CA ARG A 40 -0.26 -3.96 1.29
C ARG A 40 -0.72 -3.04 0.17
N VAL A 41 -0.21 -1.80 0.12
CA VAL A 41 -0.53 -0.87 -0.98
C VAL A 41 -0.03 -1.42 -2.32
N ARG A 42 1.15 -2.02 -2.36
CA ARG A 42 1.71 -2.62 -3.58
C ARG A 42 0.92 -3.84 -4.06
N GLU A 43 0.44 -4.67 -3.13
CA GLU A 43 -0.39 -5.83 -3.45
C GLU A 43 -1.67 -5.39 -4.16
N THR A 44 -2.39 -4.39 -3.61
CA THR A 44 -3.60 -3.84 -4.24
C THR A 44 -3.33 -3.31 -5.66
N LEU A 45 -2.21 -2.61 -5.88
CA LEU A 45 -1.84 -2.13 -7.22
C LEU A 45 -1.50 -3.26 -8.21
N ARG A 46 -1.02 -4.41 -7.74
CA ARG A 46 -0.74 -5.59 -8.57
C ARG A 46 -2.01 -6.35 -8.92
N GLU A 47 -2.94 -6.43 -7.97
CA GLU A 47 -4.27 -7.02 -8.19
C GLU A 47 -5.04 -6.24 -9.26
N ASP A 48 -4.98 -4.91 -9.22
CA ASP A 48 -5.59 -4.05 -10.26
C ASP A 48 -4.94 -4.24 -11.64
N ALA A 49 -3.62 -4.51 -11.69
CA ALA A 49 -2.90 -4.76 -12.94
C ALA A 49 -3.14 -6.18 -13.51
N GLY A 50 -3.47 -7.16 -12.65
CA GLY A 50 -3.76 -8.55 -13.02
C GLY A 50 -5.25 -8.89 -13.14
N GLY A 51 -6.14 -8.00 -12.70
CA GLY A 51 -7.60 -8.20 -12.67
C GLY A 51 -8.30 -8.11 -14.02
N ALA A 52 -7.57 -7.87 -15.12
CA ALA A 52 -8.13 -7.86 -16.48
C ALA A 52 -8.13 -9.24 -17.18
N GLU A 53 -7.53 -10.30 -16.60
CA GLU A 53 -7.36 -11.59 -17.30
C GLU A 53 -7.81 -12.84 -16.49
N SER A 54 -8.75 -12.72 -15.56
CA SER A 54 -9.33 -13.92 -14.92
C SER A 54 -10.82 -13.76 -14.66
N GLY A 55 -11.56 -13.68 -15.76
CA GLY A 55 -13.01 -13.81 -15.82
C GLY A 55 -13.42 -14.80 -16.90
N GLU A 56 -12.86 -16.02 -16.92
CA GLU A 56 -13.41 -17.12 -17.72
C GLU A 56 -13.68 -18.36 -16.85
N THR A 57 -14.96 -18.72 -16.86
CA THR A 57 -15.62 -19.99 -16.53
C THR A 57 -15.51 -20.54 -15.10
N ARG A 58 -16.63 -20.42 -14.36
CA ARG A 58 -17.09 -21.47 -13.45
C ARG A 58 -18.56 -21.79 -13.76
N ASP A 59 -18.71 -22.97 -14.34
CA ASP A 59 -19.88 -23.89 -14.49
C ASP A 59 -21.29 -23.28 -14.61
#